data_AF-M8CZC1-F1
#
_entry.id   AF-M8CZC1-F1
#
_cell.length_a   1.000
_cell.length_b   1.000
_cell.length_c   1.000
_cell.angle_alpha   90.00
_cell.angle_beta   90.00
_cell.angle_gamma   90.00
#
_symmetry.space_group_name_H-M   'P 1'
#
loop_
_entity.id
_entity.type
_entity.pdbx_description
1 polymer ?
#
loop_
_entity_poly.entity_id
_entity_poly.type
_entity_poly.pdbx_seq_one_letter_code
_entity_poly.pdbx_strand_id
1 'polypeptide(L)'
;MLLKDYPSRDCVHKVLDEAFLSRLDTVKELLGKYASPDFRIAVDSDEREAIQKLNLHSAVLNVKHLLWLIERMVDMRVADNAVKLWSEQVALAADLQKLLNDADMWRNMAPGLPMLVTRCTLRLAHSVMIGETLVPRQVNRKLLLQISVGSNKIMHSMVKTRPSNWFELLVNGDGLRFSLVRSEVVRMKLVKSWLPVLNVCRDIAQPMHSGYKSSNCQELEETFLKIISTLSVPDAQELLQQCLGFSTRNVDDCQHLVTAFKTWFRRASRDPQGPQGGED
;
A
#
# COMPACT_ATOMS: atom_id res chain seq x y z
N MET A 1 -0.71 -21.80 16.23
CA MET A 1 -1.80 -22.38 15.41
C MET A 1 -3.08 -22.39 16.24
N LEU A 2 -3.78 -21.24 16.36
CA LEU A 2 -4.92 -21.06 17.28
C LEU A 2 -6.11 -20.28 16.67
N LEU A 3 -6.11 -20.00 15.36
CA LEU A 3 -7.12 -19.14 14.72
C LEU A 3 -7.86 -19.82 13.55
N LYS A 4 -7.75 -21.14 13.40
CA LYS A 4 -8.37 -21.83 12.25
C LYS A 4 -9.88 -22.08 12.39
N ASP A 5 -10.43 -22.04 13.61
CA ASP A 5 -11.80 -22.49 13.88
C ASP A 5 -12.66 -21.42 14.59
N TYR A 6 -12.73 -20.18 14.06
CA TYR A 6 -13.59 -19.13 14.63
C TYR A 6 -14.86 -18.86 13.80
N PRO A 7 -16.07 -18.85 14.42
CA PRO A 7 -17.35 -18.50 13.79
C PRO A 7 -17.55 -17.02 13.40
N SER A 8 -16.50 -16.27 13.07
CA SER A 8 -16.56 -15.31 11.95
C SER A 8 -15.18 -14.74 11.72
N ARG A 9 -14.52 -15.21 10.65
CA ARG A 9 -13.37 -14.49 10.09
C ARG A 9 -13.73 -13.00 9.93
N ASP A 10 -14.96 -12.70 9.54
CA ASP A 10 -15.48 -11.33 9.41
C ASP A 10 -15.36 -10.48 10.69
N CYS A 11 -15.53 -11.04 11.89
CA CYS A 11 -15.32 -10.29 13.13
C CYS A 11 -13.84 -9.97 13.34
N VAL A 12 -12.96 -10.95 13.14
CA VAL A 12 -11.50 -10.74 13.24
C VAL A 12 -11.03 -9.72 12.21
N HIS A 13 -11.52 -9.81 10.97
CA HIS A 13 -11.26 -8.85 9.91
C HIS A 13 -11.70 -7.42 10.32
N LYS A 14 -12.92 -7.24 10.81
CA LYS A 14 -13.44 -5.93 11.25
C LYS A 14 -12.63 -5.32 12.39
N VAL A 15 -12.31 -6.12 13.41
CA VAL A 15 -11.52 -5.66 14.55
C VAL A 15 -10.13 -5.19 14.11
N LEU A 16 -9.50 -5.91 13.18
CA LEU A 16 -8.18 -5.51 12.64
C LEU A 16 -8.27 -4.27 11.74
N ASP A 17 -9.31 -4.17 10.91
CA ASP A 17 -9.58 -2.99 10.08
C ASP A 17 -9.77 -1.73 10.95
N GLU A 18 -10.57 -1.83 12.01
CA GLU A 18 -10.80 -0.73 12.97
C GLU A 18 -9.54 -0.36 13.75
N ALA A 19 -8.79 -1.36 14.23
CA ALA A 19 -7.54 -1.14 14.92
C ALA A 19 -6.50 -0.47 14.00
N PHE A 20 -6.41 -0.90 12.75
CA PHE A 20 -5.52 -0.29 11.77
C PHE A 20 -5.90 1.17 11.50
N LEU A 21 -7.17 1.45 11.22
CA LEU A 21 -7.66 2.80 10.94
C LEU A 21 -7.42 3.74 12.12
N SER A 22 -7.79 3.31 13.33
CA SER A 22 -7.59 4.09 14.56
C SER A 22 -6.11 4.46 14.76
N ARG A 23 -5.20 3.51 14.53
CA ARG A 23 -3.76 3.76 14.67
C ARG A 23 -3.20 4.64 13.56
N LEU A 24 -3.69 4.47 12.33
CA LEU A 24 -3.30 5.33 11.21
C LEU A 24 -3.72 6.78 11.44
N ASP A 25 -4.95 7.01 11.91
CA ASP A 25 -5.42 8.35 12.26
C ASP A 25 -4.63 8.96 13.42
N THR A 26 -4.26 8.17 14.43
CA THR A 26 -3.37 8.63 15.51
C THR A 26 -2.01 9.10 14.96
N VAL A 27 -1.41 8.35 14.03
CA VAL A 27 -0.12 8.72 13.41
C VAL A 27 -0.25 10.00 12.59
N LYS A 28 -1.32 10.13 11.81
CA LYS A 28 -1.61 11.35 11.02
C LYS A 28 -1.75 12.57 11.91
N GLU A 29 -2.49 12.46 13.01
CA GLU A 29 -2.66 13.55 13.96
C GLU A 29 -1.33 13.98 14.59
N LEU A 30 -0.52 13.03 15.06
CA LEU A 30 0.76 13.31 15.70
C LEU A 30 1.78 13.94 14.74
N LEU A 31 1.87 13.44 13.50
CA LEU A 31 2.76 13.99 12.49
C LEU A 31 2.27 15.32 11.94
N GLY A 32 0.95 15.50 11.79
CA GLY A 32 0.37 16.79 11.39
C GLY A 32 0.64 17.88 12.41
N LYS A 33 0.52 17.58 13.71
CA LYS A 33 0.90 18.50 14.80
C LYS A 33 2.38 18.88 14.75
N TYR A 34 3.26 17.92 14.43
CA TYR A 34 4.69 18.19 14.26
C TYR A 34 4.98 19.07 13.03
N ALA A 35 4.29 18.82 11.90
CA ALA A 35 4.52 19.52 10.64
C ALA A 35 3.93 20.95 10.58
N SER A 36 3.08 21.33 11.56
CA SER A 36 2.36 22.61 11.57
C SER A 36 3.30 23.84 11.68
N PRO A 37 3.13 24.87 10.82
CA PRO A 37 3.93 26.09 10.84
C PRO A 37 3.79 26.96 12.11
N ASP A 38 2.66 26.85 12.83
CA ASP A 38 2.35 27.67 14.02
C ASP A 38 3.40 27.56 15.13
N PHE A 39 4.19 26.49 15.11
CA PHE A 39 5.23 26.23 16.11
C PHE A 39 6.57 26.93 15.81
N ARG A 40 6.72 27.65 14.69
CA ARG A 40 8.01 28.25 14.26
C ARG A 40 8.28 29.67 14.77
N ILE A 41 7.35 30.33 15.49
CA ILE A 41 7.38 31.81 15.68
C ILE A 41 7.45 32.29 17.15
N ALA A 42 7.48 31.45 18.20
CA ALA A 42 7.37 31.99 19.58
C ALA A 42 8.39 31.53 20.64
N VAL A 43 8.48 32.38 21.67
CA VAL A 43 9.63 32.76 22.52
C VAL A 43 10.05 31.74 23.59
N ASP A 44 9.25 30.70 23.86
CA ASP A 44 9.61 29.62 24.80
C ASP A 44 9.98 28.35 24.03
N SER A 45 11.28 28.10 23.87
CA SER A 45 11.84 27.08 22.98
C SER A 45 11.80 25.68 23.60
N ASP A 46 11.99 25.56 24.92
CA ASP A 46 12.29 24.29 25.57
C ASP A 46 11.03 23.44 25.77
N GLU A 47 9.92 24.05 26.21
CA GLU A 47 8.63 23.36 26.35
C GLU A 47 8.11 22.85 25.00
N ARG A 48 8.31 23.62 23.93
CA ARG A 48 7.91 23.23 22.57
C ARG A 48 8.73 22.07 22.04
N GLU A 49 10.05 22.12 22.21
CA GLU A 49 10.94 21.02 21.81
C GLU A 49 10.56 19.73 22.55
N ALA A 50 10.24 19.82 23.85
CA ALA A 50 9.76 18.68 24.64
C ALA A 50 8.44 18.11 24.10
N ILE A 51 7.47 18.95 23.73
CA ILE A 51 6.19 18.52 23.14
C ILE A 51 6.41 17.89 21.75
N GLN A 52 7.25 18.48 20.90
CA GLN A 52 7.58 17.93 19.58
C GLN A 52 8.24 16.56 19.70
N LYS A 53 9.21 16.43 20.61
CA LYS A 53 9.87 15.17 20.92
C LYS A 53 8.88 14.11 21.40
N LEU A 54 7.96 14.48 22.30
CA LEU A 54 6.92 13.58 22.79
C LEU A 54 5.97 13.13 21.65
N ASN A 55 5.52 14.06 20.81
CA ASN A 55 4.66 13.74 19.66
C ASN A 55 5.36 12.80 18.68
N LEU A 56 6.63 13.05 18.38
CA LEU A 56 7.41 12.24 17.45
C LEU A 56 7.71 10.85 18.02
N HIS A 57 8.06 10.73 19.31
CA HIS A 57 8.20 9.43 19.97
C HIS A 57 6.88 8.65 19.98
N SER A 58 5.76 9.34 20.26
CA SER A 58 4.43 8.74 20.22
C SER A 58 4.06 8.27 18.81
N ALA A 59 4.44 9.03 17.78
CA ALA A 59 4.24 8.63 16.38
C ALA A 59 5.05 7.37 16.07
N VAL A 60 6.33 7.31 16.46
CA VAL A 60 7.18 6.11 16.29
C VAL A 60 6.55 4.88 16.94
N LEU A 61 6.03 5.01 18.16
CA LEU A 61 5.35 3.91 18.86
C LEU A 61 4.12 3.44 18.09
N ASN A 62 3.29 4.36 17.61
CA ASN A 62 2.09 4.01 16.84
C ASN A 62 2.44 3.42 15.47
N VAL A 63 3.52 3.84 14.81
CA VAL A 63 4.01 3.19 13.58
C VAL A 63 4.50 1.77 13.87
N LYS A 64 5.14 1.50 15.02
CA LYS A 64 5.45 0.11 15.43
C LYS A 64 4.19 -0.73 15.59
N HIS A 65 3.12 -0.18 16.18
CA HIS A 65 1.84 -0.88 16.29
C HIS A 65 1.21 -1.13 14.92
N LEU A 66 1.27 -0.16 13.99
CA LEU A 66 0.83 -0.35 12.61
C LEU A 66 1.62 -1.46 11.92
N LEU A 67 2.95 -1.49 12.06
CA LEU A 67 3.77 -2.55 11.48
C LEU A 67 3.34 -3.93 11.98
N TRP A 68 3.14 -4.07 13.29
CA TRP A 68 2.65 -5.33 13.88
C TRP A 68 1.28 -5.71 13.34
N LEU A 69 0.33 -4.76 13.27
CA LEU A 69 -1.00 -4.99 12.71
C LEU A 69 -0.93 -5.42 11.24
N ILE A 70 -0.13 -4.72 10.43
CA ILE A 70 0.10 -5.05 9.02
C ILE A 70 0.64 -6.47 8.87
N GLU A 71 1.68 -6.83 9.63
CA GLU A 71 2.26 -8.17 9.59
C GLU A 71 1.20 -9.23 9.90
N ARG A 72 0.40 -9.02 10.95
CA ARG A 72 -0.71 -9.93 11.30
C ARG A 72 -1.79 -9.98 10.23
N MET A 73 -2.19 -8.84 9.67
CA MET A 73 -3.22 -8.77 8.63
C MET A 73 -2.76 -9.45 7.34
N VAL A 74 -1.49 -9.31 6.98
CA VAL A 74 -0.89 -10.00 5.82
C VAL A 74 -0.83 -11.52 6.08
N ASP A 75 -0.35 -11.95 7.25
CA ASP A 75 -0.26 -13.38 7.62
C ASP A 75 -1.63 -14.08 7.56
N MET A 76 -2.70 -13.36 7.93
CA MET A 76 -4.08 -13.87 7.88
C MET A 76 -4.79 -13.67 6.54
N ARG A 77 -4.14 -12.99 5.58
CA ARG A 77 -4.69 -12.61 4.26
C ARG A 77 -5.94 -11.74 4.35
N VAL A 78 -5.86 -10.71 5.20
CA VAL A 78 -6.96 -9.79 5.53
C VAL A 78 -6.59 -8.32 5.34
N ALA A 79 -5.49 -8.04 4.65
CA ALA A 79 -4.90 -6.70 4.54
C ALA A 79 -5.45 -5.84 3.39
N ASP A 80 -6.51 -6.24 2.68
CA ASP A 80 -7.04 -5.50 1.52
C ASP A 80 -7.36 -4.04 1.84
N ASN A 81 -8.08 -3.82 2.93
CA ASN A 81 -8.48 -2.49 3.35
C ASN A 81 -7.29 -1.69 3.88
N ALA A 82 -6.34 -2.33 4.58
CA ALA A 82 -5.10 -1.68 5.01
C ALA A 82 -4.26 -1.22 3.81
N VAL A 83 -4.14 -2.02 2.75
CA VAL A 83 -3.48 -1.62 1.50
C VAL A 83 -4.17 -0.42 0.88
N LYS A 84 -5.51 -0.44 0.76
CA LYS A 84 -6.26 0.68 0.21
C LYS A 84 -6.04 1.95 1.02
N LEU A 85 -6.28 1.89 2.32
CA LEU A 85 -6.11 3.03 3.22
C LEU A 85 -4.68 3.57 3.13
N TRP A 86 -3.67 2.71 3.19
CA TRP A 86 -2.26 3.10 3.07
C TRP A 86 -1.95 3.75 1.71
N SER A 87 -2.50 3.23 0.61
CA SER A 87 -2.31 3.80 -0.73
C SER A 87 -2.93 5.19 -0.90
N GLU A 88 -3.94 5.53 -0.10
CA GLU A 88 -4.64 6.82 -0.14
C GLU A 88 -3.94 7.91 0.70
N GLN A 89 -2.83 7.58 1.37
CA GLN A 89 -2.11 8.47 2.29
C GLN A 89 -1.16 9.46 1.59
N VAL A 90 -1.65 10.22 0.61
CA VAL A 90 -0.85 11.23 -0.11
C VAL A 90 -0.34 12.33 0.81
N ALA A 91 -1.21 12.89 1.67
CA ALA A 91 -0.85 13.98 2.58
C ALA A 91 0.19 13.53 3.63
N LEU A 92 -0.05 12.39 4.28
CA LEU A 92 0.88 11.80 5.24
C LEU A 92 2.24 11.49 4.60
N ALA A 93 2.25 10.95 3.37
CA ALA A 93 3.49 10.68 2.66
C ALA A 93 4.26 11.98 2.35
N ALA A 94 3.57 13.06 1.96
CA ALA A 94 4.19 14.36 1.75
C ALA A 94 4.78 14.95 3.05
N ASP A 95 4.04 14.85 4.16
CA ASP A 95 4.51 15.30 5.48
C ASP A 95 5.74 14.51 5.94
N LEU A 96 5.72 13.19 5.76
CA LEU A 96 6.87 12.32 6.05
C LEU A 96 8.06 12.65 5.14
N GLN A 97 7.85 12.85 3.85
CA GLN A 97 8.93 13.22 2.93
C GLN A 97 9.58 14.54 3.36
N LYS A 98 8.77 15.55 3.71
CA LYS A 98 9.26 16.84 4.19
C LYS A 98 10.01 16.70 5.51
N LEU A 99 9.45 15.96 6.47
CA LEU A 99 10.09 15.65 7.75
C LEU A 99 11.45 15.00 7.55
N LEU A 100 11.51 13.95 6.74
CA LEU A 100 12.71 13.14 6.57
C LEU A 100 13.82 13.88 5.83
N ASN A 101 13.47 14.81 4.93
CA ASN A 101 14.42 15.70 4.28
C ASN A 101 15.02 16.74 5.25
N ASP A 102 14.29 17.12 6.30
CA ASP A 102 14.74 18.04 7.35
C ASP A 102 15.62 17.30 8.38
N ALA A 103 16.80 16.95 7.90
CA ALA A 103 17.86 16.16 8.54
C ALA A 103 18.14 16.45 10.02
N ASP A 104 18.13 17.70 10.43
CA ASP A 104 18.69 18.13 11.71
C ASP A 104 17.72 17.96 12.87
N MET A 105 16.41 17.94 12.60
CA MET A 105 15.40 17.94 13.64
C MET A 105 15.08 16.53 14.15
N TRP A 106 14.78 15.57 13.28
CA TRP A 106 14.21 14.28 13.74
C TRP A 106 15.26 13.19 14.01
N ARG A 107 16.47 13.27 13.46
CA ARG A 107 17.45 12.14 13.49
C ARG A 107 17.82 11.70 14.89
N ASN A 108 17.97 12.65 15.82
CA ASN A 108 18.30 12.35 17.21
C ASN A 108 17.08 11.91 18.03
N MET A 109 15.88 12.36 17.65
CA MET A 109 14.64 12.07 18.38
C MET A 109 14.03 10.73 17.98
N ALA A 110 14.08 10.40 16.69
CA ALA A 110 13.36 9.26 16.13
C ALA A 110 14.14 8.57 14.99
N PRO A 111 15.36 8.08 15.23
CA PRO A 111 16.19 7.45 14.19
C PRO A 111 15.52 6.23 13.53
N GLY A 112 14.59 5.57 14.22
CA GLY A 112 13.88 4.40 13.70
C GLY A 112 12.68 4.70 12.81
N LEU A 113 12.19 5.95 12.74
CA LEU A 113 10.99 6.30 11.98
C LEU A 113 11.08 5.95 10.48
N PRO A 114 12.15 6.34 9.74
CA PRO A 114 12.27 6.00 8.33
C PRO A 114 12.20 4.49 8.09
N MET A 115 12.89 3.72 8.93
CA MET A 115 12.94 2.26 8.80
C MET A 115 11.57 1.61 9.04
N LEU A 116 10.82 2.08 10.03
CA LEU A 116 9.49 1.56 10.35
C LEU A 116 8.49 1.85 9.24
N VAL A 117 8.46 3.07 8.70
CA VAL A 117 7.58 3.44 7.58
C VAL A 117 7.94 2.64 6.33
N THR A 118 9.23 2.51 6.00
CA THR A 118 9.70 1.67 4.88
C THR A 118 9.24 0.23 5.05
N ARG A 119 9.34 -0.35 6.26
CA ARG A 119 8.86 -1.72 6.54
C ARG A 119 7.35 -1.86 6.41
N CYS A 120 6.56 -0.91 6.91
CA CYS A 120 5.09 -0.92 6.73
C CYS A 120 4.73 -0.96 5.24
N THR A 121 5.33 -0.04 4.47
CA THR A 121 5.09 0.06 3.03
C THR A 121 5.56 -1.19 2.29
N LEU A 122 6.73 -1.74 2.62
CA LEU A 122 7.25 -2.99 2.05
C LEU A 122 6.31 -4.16 2.29
N ARG A 123 5.83 -4.37 3.52
CA ARG A 123 4.94 -5.49 3.82
C ARG A 123 3.63 -5.41 3.04
N LEU A 124 3.04 -4.21 2.94
CA LEU A 124 1.82 -4.00 2.16
C LEU A 124 2.09 -4.14 0.66
N ALA A 125 3.14 -3.54 0.12
CA ALA A 125 3.51 -3.62 -1.29
C ALA A 125 3.83 -5.06 -1.72
N HIS A 126 4.52 -5.83 -0.88
CA HIS A 126 4.82 -7.23 -1.16
C HIS A 126 3.53 -8.07 -1.23
N SER A 127 2.58 -7.83 -0.32
CA SER A 127 1.27 -8.49 -0.34
C SER A 127 0.48 -8.18 -1.63
N VAL A 128 0.60 -6.94 -2.14
CA VAL A 128 0.04 -6.49 -3.42
C VAL A 128 0.71 -7.19 -4.60
N MET A 129 2.04 -7.28 -4.57
CA MET A 129 2.85 -7.85 -5.64
C MET A 129 2.59 -9.36 -5.82
N ILE A 130 2.57 -10.14 -4.73
CA ILE A 130 2.27 -11.59 -4.81
C ILE A 130 0.78 -11.81 -5.09
N GLY A 131 -0.07 -10.84 -4.75
CA GLY A 131 -1.52 -11.01 -4.75
C GLY A 131 -2.00 -11.91 -3.61
N GLU A 132 -1.26 -11.99 -2.50
CA GLU A 132 -1.63 -12.78 -1.32
C GLU A 132 -2.80 -12.20 -0.53
N THR A 133 -3.09 -10.92 -0.74
CA THR A 133 -4.29 -10.26 -0.25
C THR A 133 -5.56 -10.63 -1.02
N LEU A 134 -5.47 -11.48 -2.06
CA LEU A 134 -6.66 -11.94 -2.77
C LEU A 134 -7.31 -13.17 -2.10
N VAL A 135 -8.52 -12.94 -1.57
CA VAL A 135 -9.72 -13.81 -1.66
C VAL A 135 -9.63 -15.17 -0.93
N PRO A 136 -10.46 -15.46 0.10
CA PRO A 136 -10.88 -16.84 0.37
C PRO A 136 -11.45 -17.45 -0.92
N ARG A 137 -10.75 -18.45 -1.46
CA ARG A 137 -11.15 -19.41 -2.51
C ARG A 137 -12.49 -19.06 -3.17
N GLN A 138 -12.44 -18.71 -4.46
CA GLN A 138 -13.55 -18.83 -5.41
C GLN A 138 -14.66 -19.75 -4.89
N VAL A 139 -15.74 -19.17 -4.33
CA VAL A 139 -17.00 -19.88 -4.37
C VAL A 139 -17.37 -19.84 -5.84
N ASN A 140 -17.10 -20.95 -6.53
CA ASN A 140 -17.47 -21.17 -7.92
C ASN A 140 -18.87 -20.59 -8.12
N ARG A 141 -19.01 -19.48 -8.86
CA ARG A 141 -20.33 -18.90 -9.18
C ARG A 141 -21.24 -19.94 -9.83
N LYS A 142 -20.64 -20.95 -10.48
CA LYS A 142 -21.32 -22.12 -11.03
C LYS A 142 -22.02 -22.98 -9.95
N LEU A 143 -21.44 -23.16 -8.76
CA LEU A 143 -22.04 -23.93 -7.66
C LEU A 143 -23.15 -23.17 -6.93
N LEU A 144 -23.02 -21.86 -6.72
CA LEU A 144 -24.09 -21.06 -6.10
C LEU A 144 -25.31 -20.91 -7.02
N LEU A 145 -25.10 -20.80 -8.34
CA LEU A 145 -26.21 -20.87 -9.30
C LEU A 145 -26.82 -22.27 -9.38
N GLN A 146 -26.03 -23.34 -9.28
CA GLN A 146 -26.56 -24.72 -9.25
C GLN A 146 -27.36 -25.02 -7.98
N ILE A 147 -26.98 -24.46 -6.82
CA ILE A 147 -27.74 -24.59 -5.56
C ILE A 147 -29.00 -23.69 -5.59
N SER A 148 -28.95 -22.51 -6.22
CA SER A 148 -30.11 -21.60 -6.34
C SER A 148 -31.18 -22.11 -7.32
N VAL A 149 -30.79 -22.87 -8.34
CA VAL A 149 -31.74 -23.51 -9.26
C VAL A 149 -32.31 -24.82 -8.68
N GLY A 150 -31.61 -25.44 -7.72
CA GLY A 150 -32.03 -26.64 -7.03
C GLY A 150 -32.85 -26.38 -5.76
N SER A 151 -34.17 -26.26 -5.91
CA SER A 151 -35.16 -26.55 -4.85
C SER A 151 -35.44 -25.46 -3.82
N ASN A 152 -36.08 -24.36 -4.20
CA ASN A 152 -37.06 -23.72 -3.29
C ASN A 152 -38.09 -22.85 -4.02
N LYS A 153 -39.35 -23.29 -4.08
CA LYS A 153 -40.46 -22.53 -4.70
C LYS A 153 -40.69 -21.16 -4.03
N ILE A 154 -40.23 -20.98 -2.79
CA ILE A 154 -40.35 -19.75 -2.01
C ILE A 154 -39.41 -18.65 -2.55
N MET A 155 -38.16 -18.99 -2.91
CA MET A 155 -37.21 -18.03 -3.50
C MET A 155 -37.66 -17.54 -4.88
N HIS A 156 -38.23 -18.43 -5.70
CA HIS A 156 -38.73 -18.08 -7.03
C HIS A 156 -39.91 -17.10 -6.98
N SER A 157 -40.70 -17.11 -5.89
CA SER A 157 -41.77 -16.14 -5.64
C SER A 157 -41.22 -14.78 -5.19
N MET A 158 -40.17 -14.76 -4.37
CA MET A 158 -39.56 -13.53 -3.86
C MET A 158 -38.78 -12.76 -4.95
N VAL A 159 -38.10 -13.48 -5.84
CA VAL A 159 -37.34 -12.90 -6.98
C VAL A 159 -38.27 -12.19 -7.99
N LYS A 160 -39.50 -12.68 -8.17
CA LYS A 160 -40.48 -12.02 -9.04
C LYS A 160 -41.01 -10.69 -8.47
N THR A 161 -41.00 -10.52 -7.16
CA THR A 161 -41.68 -9.38 -6.51
C THR A 161 -40.83 -8.12 -6.36
N ARG A 162 -39.49 -8.20 -6.28
CA ARG A 162 -38.60 -7.01 -6.20
C ARG A 162 -37.21 -7.27 -6.79
N PRO A 163 -36.98 -6.98 -8.09
CA PRO A 163 -35.71 -7.26 -8.76
C PRO A 163 -34.52 -6.37 -8.36
N SER A 164 -34.76 -5.20 -7.76
CA SER A 164 -33.75 -4.11 -7.74
C SER A 164 -32.79 -4.11 -6.55
N ASN A 165 -33.14 -4.65 -5.38
CA ASN A 165 -32.32 -4.44 -4.17
C ASN A 165 -31.37 -5.60 -3.82
N TRP A 166 -31.62 -6.82 -4.34
CA TRP A 166 -30.85 -7.99 -3.94
C TRP A 166 -29.52 -8.14 -4.68
N PHE A 167 -29.46 -7.68 -5.93
CA PHE A 167 -28.22 -7.62 -6.71
C PHE A 167 -27.24 -6.58 -6.14
N GLU A 168 -27.73 -5.44 -5.66
CA GLU A 168 -26.88 -4.44 -5.00
C GLU A 168 -26.31 -4.93 -3.67
N LEU A 169 -27.09 -5.62 -2.84
CA LEU A 169 -26.60 -6.17 -1.56
C LEU A 169 -25.52 -7.25 -1.75
N LEU A 170 -25.60 -8.06 -2.81
CA LEU A 170 -24.63 -9.13 -3.09
C LEU A 170 -23.34 -8.61 -3.73
N VAL A 171 -23.40 -7.46 -4.42
CA VAL A 171 -22.24 -6.79 -5.00
C VAL A 171 -21.52 -5.89 -3.99
N ASN A 172 -22.26 -5.27 -3.05
CA ASN A 172 -21.71 -4.26 -2.14
C ASN A 172 -20.95 -4.81 -0.93
N GLY A 173 -21.14 -6.07 -0.53
CA GLY A 173 -20.47 -6.65 0.65
C GLY A 173 -19.10 -7.28 0.34
N ASP A 174 -19.07 -8.21 -0.61
CA ASP A 174 -17.92 -9.11 -0.77
C ASP A 174 -17.26 -8.98 -2.16
N GLY A 175 -18.04 -8.69 -3.21
CA GLY A 175 -17.55 -8.59 -4.60
C GLY A 175 -16.53 -7.48 -4.85
N LEU A 176 -16.72 -6.32 -4.21
CA LEU A 176 -15.83 -5.15 -4.32
C LEU A 176 -14.53 -5.30 -3.52
N ARG A 177 -14.54 -6.06 -2.41
CA ARG A 177 -13.33 -6.38 -1.63
C ARG A 177 -12.38 -7.29 -2.41
N PHE A 178 -12.92 -8.20 -3.23
CA PHE A 178 -12.15 -9.17 -4.02
C PHE A 178 -11.36 -8.58 -5.22
N SER A 179 -11.61 -7.33 -5.63
CA SER A 179 -10.92 -6.67 -6.75
C SER A 179 -9.93 -5.59 -6.34
N LEU A 180 -9.85 -5.23 -5.06
CA LEU A 180 -9.22 -4.00 -4.62
C LEU A 180 -7.69 -4.02 -4.70
N VAL A 181 -7.04 -5.14 -4.38
CA VAL A 181 -5.57 -5.29 -4.51
C VAL A 181 -5.16 -5.59 -5.96
N ARG A 182 -6.06 -6.19 -6.75
CA ARG A 182 -5.93 -6.23 -8.22
C ARG A 182 -6.27 -4.90 -8.89
N SER A 183 -6.71 -3.89 -8.15
CA SER A 183 -7.03 -2.59 -8.71
C SER A 183 -5.75 -1.90 -9.15
N GLU A 184 -5.66 -1.62 -10.44
CA GLU A 184 -4.61 -0.81 -11.02
C GLU A 184 -4.50 0.55 -10.31
N VAL A 185 -5.65 1.14 -9.95
CA VAL A 185 -5.71 2.41 -9.20
C VAL A 185 -5.02 2.31 -7.84
N VAL A 186 -5.21 1.21 -7.09
CA VAL A 186 -4.57 1.03 -5.78
C VAL A 186 -3.07 0.82 -5.94
N ARG A 187 -2.65 0.00 -6.91
CA ARG A 187 -1.22 -0.22 -7.22
C ARG A 187 -0.53 1.09 -7.62
N MET A 188 -1.16 1.87 -8.48
CA MET A 188 -0.69 3.18 -8.93
C MET A 188 -0.58 4.16 -7.75
N LYS A 189 -1.65 4.33 -6.98
CA LYS A 189 -1.66 5.22 -5.80
C LYS A 189 -0.62 4.84 -4.75
N LEU A 190 -0.45 3.53 -4.51
CA LEU A 190 0.53 3.02 -3.55
C LEU A 190 1.94 3.42 -3.95
N VAL A 191 2.34 3.15 -5.20
CA VAL A 191 3.69 3.50 -5.66
C VAL A 191 3.85 5.02 -5.73
N LYS A 192 2.88 5.73 -6.35
CA LYS A 192 2.95 7.19 -6.53
C LYS A 192 3.08 7.96 -5.22
N SER A 193 2.33 7.56 -4.19
CA SER A 193 2.35 8.27 -2.90
C SER A 193 3.62 8.01 -2.11
N TRP A 194 4.14 6.77 -2.16
CA TRP A 194 5.20 6.34 -1.24
C TRP A 194 6.60 6.30 -1.87
N LEU A 195 6.71 6.34 -3.20
CA LEU A 195 8.00 6.45 -3.89
C LEU A 195 8.81 7.66 -3.39
N PRO A 196 8.26 8.89 -3.28
CA PRO A 196 9.01 10.04 -2.78
C PRO A 196 9.58 9.84 -1.36
N VAL A 197 8.84 9.16 -0.47
CA VAL A 197 9.29 8.85 0.89
C VAL A 197 10.45 7.84 0.88
N LEU A 198 10.34 6.78 0.06
CA LEU A 198 11.40 5.78 -0.11
C LEU A 198 12.72 6.44 -0.52
N ASN A 199 12.67 7.43 -1.40
CA ASN A 199 13.88 8.08 -1.90
C ASN A 199 14.63 8.81 -0.79
N VAL A 200 13.91 9.51 0.08
CA VAL A 200 14.52 10.16 1.24
C VAL A 200 15.04 9.11 2.24
N CYS A 201 14.28 8.05 2.51
CA CYS A 201 14.71 6.95 3.38
C CYS A 201 16.00 6.27 2.89
N ARG A 202 16.19 6.16 1.57
CA ARG A 202 17.40 5.60 0.95
C ARG A 202 18.62 6.43 1.31
N ASP A 203 18.55 7.74 1.14
CA ASP A 203 19.68 8.65 1.41
C ASP A 203 20.04 8.70 2.90
N ILE A 204 19.05 8.54 3.78
CA ILE A 204 19.25 8.42 5.23
C ILE A 204 19.99 7.14 5.62
N ALA A 205 19.76 6.03 4.91
CA ALA A 205 20.35 4.73 5.24
C ALA A 205 21.80 4.55 4.74
N GLN A 206 22.25 5.40 3.81
CA GLN A 206 23.58 5.34 3.19
C GLN A 206 24.76 5.74 4.10
N PRO A 207 24.65 6.69 5.07
CA PRO A 207 25.79 7.11 5.89
C PRO A 207 26.09 6.19 7.08
N MET A 208 25.24 5.20 7.38
CA MET A 208 25.48 4.26 8.48
C MET A 208 26.51 3.20 8.06
N HIS A 209 27.78 3.59 8.08
CA HIS A 209 29.02 2.81 7.99
C HIS A 209 28.88 1.29 7.80
N SER A 210 28.50 0.87 6.61
CA SER A 210 28.94 -0.36 5.95
C SER A 210 28.46 -0.26 4.51
N GLY A 211 29.22 -0.75 3.53
CA GLY A 211 28.82 -0.73 2.10
C GLY A 211 27.57 -1.56 1.77
N TYR A 212 26.76 -1.93 2.76
CA TYR A 212 25.49 -2.63 2.60
C TYR A 212 24.35 -1.62 2.58
N LYS A 213 23.68 -1.50 1.43
CA LYS A 213 22.41 -0.80 1.28
C LYS A 213 21.43 -1.30 2.36
N SER A 214 20.59 -0.43 2.93
CA SER A 214 19.48 -0.88 3.78
C SER A 214 18.61 -1.85 2.97
N SER A 215 18.65 -3.13 3.35
CA SER A 215 17.98 -4.22 2.64
C SER A 215 16.51 -3.91 2.38
N ASN A 216 15.82 -3.28 3.34
CA ASN A 216 14.40 -2.96 3.22
C ASN A 216 14.11 -1.87 2.16
N CYS A 217 14.97 -0.87 2.00
CA CYS A 217 14.76 0.17 0.98
C CYS A 217 14.95 -0.40 -0.43
N GLN A 218 15.99 -1.21 -0.61
CA GLN A 218 16.24 -1.90 -1.88
C GLN A 218 15.12 -2.90 -2.21
N GLU A 219 14.69 -3.70 -1.24
CA GLU A 219 13.60 -4.66 -1.43
C GLU A 219 12.27 -3.95 -1.77
N LEU A 220 12.01 -2.79 -1.15
CA LEU A 220 10.85 -1.97 -1.46
C LEU A 220 10.92 -1.39 -2.87
N GLU A 221 12.08 -0.90 -3.29
CA GLU A 221 12.31 -0.42 -4.66
C GLU A 221 12.04 -1.53 -5.69
N GLU A 222 12.60 -2.72 -5.47
CA GLU A 222 12.34 -3.89 -6.32
C GLU A 222 10.85 -4.24 -6.39
N THR A 223 10.18 -4.20 -5.24
CA THR A 223 8.75 -4.50 -5.13
C THR A 223 7.92 -3.46 -5.89
N PHE A 224 8.24 -2.17 -5.77
CA PHE A 224 7.59 -1.10 -6.53
C PHE A 224 7.82 -1.26 -8.04
N LEU A 225 9.02 -1.59 -8.49
CA LEU A 225 9.31 -1.82 -9.91
C LEU A 225 8.55 -3.03 -10.48
N LYS A 226 8.39 -4.09 -9.68
CA LYS A 226 7.53 -5.24 -10.03
C LYS A 226 6.06 -4.81 -10.11
N ILE A 227 5.57 -4.01 -9.17
CA ILE A 227 4.20 -3.46 -9.21
C ILE A 227 4.00 -2.59 -10.46
N ILE A 228 4.91 -1.64 -10.73
CA ILE A 228 4.88 -0.76 -11.91
C ILE A 228 4.79 -1.58 -13.20
N SER A 229 5.55 -2.68 -13.29
CA SER A 229 5.54 -3.57 -14.46
C SER A 229 4.19 -4.25 -14.71
N THR A 230 3.25 -4.22 -13.76
CA THR A 230 1.87 -4.73 -13.88
C THR A 230 0.82 -3.65 -14.16
N LEU A 231 1.19 -2.37 -14.19
CA LEU A 231 0.29 -1.26 -14.55
C LEU A 231 0.17 -1.16 -16.08
N SER A 232 -0.83 -0.45 -16.60
CA SER A 232 -0.92 -0.07 -18.01
C SER A 232 0.33 0.67 -18.49
N VAL A 233 0.58 0.66 -19.80
CA VAL A 233 1.75 1.32 -20.40
C VAL A 233 1.87 2.80 -20.01
N PRO A 234 0.80 3.64 -20.04
CA PRO A 234 0.91 5.05 -19.63
C PRO A 234 1.20 5.22 -18.14
N ASP A 235 0.50 4.51 -17.26
CA ASP A 235 0.71 4.61 -15.80
C ASP A 235 2.11 4.13 -15.41
N ALA A 236 2.59 3.05 -16.05
CA ALA A 236 3.95 2.57 -15.87
C ALA A 236 4.99 3.58 -16.38
N GLN A 237 4.74 4.25 -17.51
CA GLN A 237 5.61 5.29 -18.05
C GLN A 237 5.77 6.45 -17.06
N GLU A 238 4.66 6.95 -16.51
CA GLU A 238 4.66 8.06 -15.55
C GLU A 238 5.55 7.74 -14.34
N LEU A 239 5.38 6.55 -13.74
CA LEU A 239 6.14 6.17 -12.56
C LEU A 239 7.61 5.83 -12.86
N LEU A 240 7.89 5.18 -13.99
CA LEU A 240 9.27 4.89 -14.40
C LEU A 240 10.07 6.17 -14.63
N GLN A 241 9.46 7.21 -15.20
CA GLN A 241 10.10 8.52 -15.34
C GLN A 241 10.45 9.12 -13.98
N GLN A 242 9.58 8.99 -12.97
CA GLN A 242 9.90 9.41 -11.60
C GLN A 242 11.06 8.61 -11.01
N CYS A 243 11.15 7.31 -11.28
CA CYS A 243 12.26 6.47 -10.80
C CYS A 243 13.63 6.91 -11.35
N LEU A 244 13.69 7.52 -12.54
CA LEU A 244 14.95 8.06 -13.10
C LEU A 244 15.53 9.19 -12.23
N GLY A 245 14.69 9.95 -11.53
CA GLY A 245 15.13 11.03 -10.65
C GLY A 245 15.99 10.56 -9.46
N PHE A 246 15.96 9.27 -9.13
CA PHE A 246 16.68 8.70 -7.98
C PHE A 246 17.77 7.70 -8.37
N SER A 247 17.89 7.36 -9.67
CA SER A 247 18.89 6.43 -10.21
C SER A 247 20.30 7.05 -10.33
N THR A 248 20.59 8.13 -9.58
CA THR A 248 21.78 8.97 -9.75
C THR A 248 23.10 8.32 -9.32
N ARG A 249 23.10 7.01 -9.00
CA ARG A 249 24.30 6.28 -8.57
C ARG A 249 24.39 4.96 -9.32
N ASN A 250 25.02 5.00 -10.49
CA ASN A 250 25.45 3.87 -11.32
C ASN A 250 24.34 2.93 -11.87
N VAL A 251 24.41 2.63 -13.17
CA VAL A 251 23.49 1.68 -13.85
C VAL A 251 23.69 0.25 -13.31
N ASP A 252 24.92 -0.12 -12.94
CA ASP A 252 25.25 -1.44 -12.39
C ASP A 252 24.55 -1.70 -11.04
N ASP A 253 24.26 -0.63 -10.29
CA ASP A 253 23.60 -0.67 -8.99
C ASP A 253 22.07 -0.75 -9.08
N CYS A 254 21.51 -0.62 -10.29
CA CYS A 254 20.09 -0.45 -10.55
C CYS A 254 19.55 -1.48 -11.56
N GLN A 255 20.04 -2.73 -11.53
CA GLN A 255 19.64 -3.77 -12.48
C GLN A 255 18.11 -4.03 -12.51
N HIS A 256 17.44 -3.85 -11.38
CA HIS A 256 15.98 -3.97 -11.28
C HIS A 256 15.26 -2.86 -12.06
N LEU A 257 15.79 -1.64 -12.05
CA LEU A 257 15.25 -0.51 -12.82
C LEU A 257 15.42 -0.76 -14.33
N VAL A 258 16.60 -1.21 -14.74
CA VAL A 258 16.88 -1.62 -16.13
C VAL A 258 15.90 -2.69 -16.60
N THR A 259 15.62 -3.68 -15.74
CA THR A 259 14.67 -4.77 -16.03
C THR A 259 13.24 -4.23 -16.20
N ALA A 260 12.82 -3.28 -15.37
CA ALA A 260 11.51 -2.65 -15.47
C ALA A 260 11.36 -1.84 -16.76
N PHE A 261 12.37 -1.03 -17.13
CA PHE A 261 12.38 -0.29 -18.40
C PHE A 261 12.36 -1.21 -19.62
N LYS A 262 13.15 -2.30 -19.63
CA LYS A 262 13.10 -3.30 -20.71
C LYS A 262 11.72 -3.95 -20.83
N THR A 263 11.06 -4.19 -19.70
CA THR A 263 9.70 -4.75 -19.67
C THR A 263 8.69 -3.75 -20.22
N TRP A 264 8.77 -2.49 -19.80
CA TRP A 264 7.93 -1.42 -20.31
C TRP A 264 8.12 -1.19 -21.82
N PHE A 265 9.36 -1.07 -22.29
CA PHE A 265 9.65 -0.85 -23.71
C PHE A 265 9.07 -1.97 -24.58
N ARG A 266 9.27 -3.23 -24.18
CA ARG A 266 8.67 -4.40 -24.88
C ARG A 266 7.15 -4.34 -24.93
N ARG A 267 6.49 -3.77 -23.91
CA ARG A 267 5.03 -3.62 -23.87
C ARG A 267 4.55 -2.44 -24.70
N ALA A 268 5.31 -1.34 -24.72
CA ALA A 268 5.01 -0.15 -25.51
C ALA A 268 5.23 -0.36 -27.02
N SER A 269 6.23 -1.16 -27.41
CA SER A 269 6.51 -1.49 -28.81
C SER A 269 5.60 -2.59 -29.39
N ARG A 270 4.63 -3.10 -28.63
CA ARG A 270 3.62 -4.01 -29.18
C ARG A 270 2.59 -3.17 -29.94
N ASP A 271 2.66 -3.20 -31.26
CA ASP A 271 1.66 -2.58 -32.13
C ASP A 271 0.26 -3.11 -31.78
N PRO A 272 -0.77 -2.23 -31.69
CA PRO A 272 -2.17 -2.66 -31.62
C PRO A 272 -2.66 -3.35 -32.91
N GLN A 273 -1.88 -3.36 -33.99
CA GLN A 273 -2.22 -3.96 -35.27
C GLN A 273 -1.21 -5.04 -35.66
N GLY A 274 -1.59 -6.31 -35.42
CA GLY A 274 -1.07 -7.41 -36.23
C GLY A 274 -1.68 -7.35 -37.64
N PRO A 275 -1.02 -7.92 -38.66
CA PRO A 275 -1.42 -7.75 -40.06
C PRO A 275 -2.84 -8.28 -40.25
N GLN A 276 -3.74 -7.43 -40.75
CA GLN A 276 -4.94 -7.89 -41.43
C GLN A 276 -4.46 -8.73 -42.61
N GLY A 277 -4.70 -10.04 -42.53
CA GLY A 277 -4.68 -10.88 -43.71
C GLY A 277 -5.68 -10.32 -44.72
N GLY A 278 -5.16 -9.75 -45.79
CA GLY A 278 -5.86 -9.60 -47.05
C GLY A 278 -5.23 -10.62 -47.99
N GLU A 279 -5.96 -11.69 -48.23
CA GLU A 279 -5.81 -12.50 -49.45
C GLU A 279 -5.99 -11.57 -50.66
N ASP A 280 -5.05 -11.64 -51.59
CA ASP A 280 -5.29 -11.76 -53.04
C ASP A 280 -4.01 -12.28 -53.72
#